data_AF-A0A846YNX9-F1
#
_entry.id   AF-A0A846YNX9-F1
#
_cell.length_a   1.000
_cell.length_b   1.000
_cell.length_c   1.000
_cell.angle_alpha   90.00
_cell.angle_beta   90.00
_cell.angle_gamma   90.00
#
_symmetry.space_group_name_H-M   'P 1'
#
loop_
_entity.id
_entity.type
_entity.pdbx_description
1 polymer ?
#
loop_
_entity_poly.entity_id
_entity_poly.type
_entity_poly.pdbx_seq_one_letter_code
_entity_poly.pdbx_strand_id
1 'polypeptide(L)'
;MVVPNTGAAASDTVAAARLLLTQMGLSPADLVTPAASVPTFAEIVPAVRATLEAGTRRTYGTHLNRLEQEWGHLRLDGVTKPDLEAMAHTIRTTARTNLDLS
;
A
#
# COMPACT_ATOMS: atom_id res chain seq x y z
N MET A 1 36.92 -11.49 -41.56
CA MET A 1 35.97 -10.61 -40.85
C MET A 1 35.03 -11.51 -40.07
N VAL A 2 35.31 -11.73 -38.77
CA VAL A 2 34.46 -12.59 -37.92
C VAL A 2 33.30 -11.73 -37.44
N VAL A 3 32.08 -12.06 -37.87
CA VAL A 3 30.88 -11.41 -37.33
C VAL A 3 30.67 -11.99 -35.93
N PRO A 4 30.68 -11.18 -34.85
CA PRO A 4 30.41 -11.69 -33.52
C PRO A 4 28.98 -12.26 -33.50
N ASN A 5 28.85 -13.52 -33.09
CA ASN A 5 27.58 -14.21 -33.00
C ASN A 5 26.79 -13.71 -31.78
N THR A 6 26.16 -12.54 -31.90
CA THR A 6 25.35 -11.93 -30.84
C THR A 6 24.19 -12.85 -30.39
N GLY A 7 23.75 -13.77 -31.24
CA GLY A 7 22.71 -14.75 -30.92
C GLY A 7 23.13 -15.82 -29.90
N ALA A 8 24.39 -16.29 -29.93
CA ALA A 8 24.88 -17.26 -28.95
C ALA A 8 25.07 -16.63 -27.55
N ALA A 9 25.65 -15.43 -27.49
CA ALA A 9 25.80 -14.71 -26.23
C ALA A 9 24.44 -14.37 -25.59
N ALA A 10 23.42 -14.07 -26.41
CA ALA A 10 22.06 -13.87 -25.93
C ALA A 10 21.43 -15.17 -25.40
N SER A 11 21.66 -16.31 -26.08
CA SER A 11 21.21 -17.63 -25.64
C SER A 11 21.83 -18.03 -24.29
N ASP A 12 23.15 -17.84 -24.14
CA ASP A 12 23.86 -18.14 -22.90
C ASP A 12 23.36 -17.27 -21.73
N THR A 13 23.08 -16.00 -22.00
CA THR A 13 22.50 -15.08 -21.02
C THR A 13 21.10 -15.52 -20.58
N VAL A 14 20.26 -15.97 -21.52
CA VAL A 14 18.92 -16.49 -21.22
C VAL A 14 19.00 -17.79 -20.40
N ALA A 15 19.95 -18.68 -20.69
CA ALA A 15 20.17 -19.90 -19.92
C ALA A 15 20.60 -19.58 -18.47
N ALA A 16 21.53 -18.64 -18.29
CA ALA A 16 21.96 -18.17 -16.99
C ALA A 16 20.81 -17.54 -16.18
N ALA A 17 19.98 -16.70 -16.81
CA ALA A 17 18.81 -16.10 -16.17
C ALA A 17 17.79 -17.16 -15.70
N ARG A 18 17.54 -18.20 -16.52
CA ARG A 18 16.65 -19.32 -16.14
C ARG A 18 17.19 -20.13 -14.97
N LEU A 19 18.50 -20.37 -14.93
CA LEU A 19 19.15 -21.06 -13.81
C LEU A 19 19.00 -20.26 -12.51
N LEU A 20 19.27 -18.96 -12.57
CA LEU A 20 19.15 -18.07 -11.40
C LEU A 20 17.70 -18.04 -10.88
N LEU A 21 16.70 -17.93 -11.77
CA LEU A 21 15.29 -17.96 -11.38
C LEU A 21 14.92 -19.28 -10.69
N THR A 22 15.38 -20.41 -11.24
CA THR A 22 15.20 -21.73 -10.62
C THR A 22 15.81 -21.80 -9.23
N GLN A 23 17.02 -21.27 -9.03
CA GLN A 23 17.68 -21.23 -7.73
C GLN A 23 16.95 -20.37 -6.70
N MET A 24 16.31 -19.28 -7.14
CA MET A 24 15.47 -18.42 -6.29
C MET A 24 14.08 -19.00 -6.03
N GLY A 25 13.70 -20.10 -6.69
CA GLY A 25 12.34 -20.65 -6.64
C GLY A 25 11.30 -19.75 -7.32
N LEU A 26 11.73 -18.90 -8.25
CA LEU A 26 10.87 -17.97 -8.99
C LEU A 26 10.63 -18.48 -10.41
N SER A 27 9.41 -18.27 -10.89
CA SER A 27 9.08 -18.37 -12.31
C SER A 27 9.38 -17.03 -13.01
N PRO A 28 9.56 -17.02 -14.35
CA PRO A 28 9.66 -15.76 -15.09
C PRO A 28 8.41 -14.85 -14.92
N ALA A 29 7.24 -15.44 -14.66
CA ALA A 29 6.01 -14.68 -14.43
C ALA A 29 6.11 -13.84 -13.15
N ASP A 30 6.83 -14.30 -12.14
CA ASP A 30 6.99 -13.59 -10.86
C ASP A 30 7.79 -12.29 -11.00
N LEU A 31 8.65 -12.18 -12.02
CA LEU A 31 9.40 -10.94 -12.31
C LEU A 31 8.54 -9.84 -12.95
N VAL A 32 7.49 -10.24 -13.67
CA VAL A 32 6.64 -9.32 -14.44
C VAL A 32 5.27 -9.14 -13.81
N THR A 33 4.90 -9.98 -12.84
CA THR A 33 3.71 -9.81 -12.04
C THR A 33 3.89 -8.55 -11.22
N PRO A 34 3.11 -7.49 -11.46
CA PRO A 34 3.20 -6.29 -10.65
C PRO A 34 2.92 -6.69 -9.22
N ALA A 35 3.78 -6.29 -8.27
CA ALA A 35 3.42 -6.38 -6.87
C ALA A 35 2.04 -5.74 -6.69
N ALA A 36 1.11 -6.45 -6.06
CA ALA A 36 -0.24 -5.94 -5.86
C ALA A 36 -0.13 -4.54 -5.26
N SER A 37 -0.66 -3.54 -5.96
CA SER A 37 -0.57 -2.16 -5.49
C SER A 37 -1.36 -2.08 -4.18
N VAL A 38 -0.66 -1.79 -3.08
CA VAL A 38 -1.30 -1.47 -1.82
C VAL A 38 -2.18 -0.25 -2.05
N PRO A 39 -3.48 -0.33 -1.73
CA PRO A 39 -4.41 0.75 -1.99
C PRO A 39 -4.11 1.95 -1.09
N THR A 40 -4.63 3.09 -1.50
CA THR A 40 -4.65 4.33 -0.72
C THR A 40 -5.79 4.35 0.29
N PHE A 41 -5.72 5.28 1.25
CA PHE A 41 -6.85 5.50 2.17
C PHE A 41 -8.11 5.95 1.41
N ALA A 42 -7.98 6.74 0.33
CA ALA A 42 -9.13 7.17 -0.47
C ALA A 42 -9.83 6.01 -1.20
N GLU A 43 -9.11 4.93 -1.50
CA GLU A 43 -9.70 3.75 -2.13
C GLU A 43 -10.32 2.80 -1.09
N ILE A 44 -9.64 2.57 0.03
CA ILE A 44 -10.07 1.56 1.01
C ILE A 44 -11.14 2.05 1.97
N VAL A 45 -11.13 3.34 2.36
CA VAL A 45 -12.08 3.87 3.34
C VAL A 45 -13.52 3.78 2.81
N PRO A 46 -13.84 4.17 1.56
CA PRO A 46 -15.17 3.95 1.00
C PRO A 46 -15.58 2.48 0.95
N ALA A 47 -14.65 1.59 0.57
CA ALA A 47 -14.91 0.15 0.53
C ALA A 47 -15.24 -0.41 1.93
N VAL A 48 -14.49 -0.01 2.96
CA VAL A 48 -14.76 -0.39 4.36
C VAL A 48 -16.11 0.17 4.81
N ARG A 49 -16.45 1.43 4.51
CA ARG A 49 -17.76 1.99 4.89
C ARG A 49 -18.93 1.22 4.30
N ALA A 50 -18.77 0.71 3.08
CA ALA A 50 -19.80 -0.07 2.40
C ALA A 50 -20.10 -1.41 3.12
N THR A 51 -19.11 -1.98 3.82
CA THR A 51 -19.29 -3.24 4.57
C THR A 51 -19.85 -3.04 5.99
N LEU A 52 -19.82 -1.81 6.52
CA LEU A 52 -20.31 -1.53 7.87
C LEU A 52 -21.84 -1.42 7.92
N GLU A 53 -22.46 -2.08 8.90
CA GLU A 53 -23.85 -1.86 9.28
C GLU A 53 -24.10 -0.42 9.77
N ALA A 54 -25.35 0.04 9.73
CA ALA A 54 -25.70 1.44 10.03
C ALA A 54 -25.22 1.91 11.43
N GLY A 55 -25.34 1.06 12.46
CA GLY A 55 -24.87 1.38 13.81
C GLY A 55 -23.36 1.59 13.86
N THR A 56 -22.61 0.65 13.31
CA THR A 56 -21.14 0.69 13.23
C THR A 56 -20.67 1.85 12.37
N ARG A 57 -21.31 2.12 11.24
CA ARG A 57 -21.01 3.24 10.37
C ARG A 57 -21.18 4.59 11.07
N ARG A 58 -22.21 4.73 11.92
CA ARG A 58 -22.40 5.93 12.74
C ARG A 58 -21.29 6.11 13.78
N THR A 59 -20.91 5.03 14.45
CA THR A 59 -19.85 5.06 15.48
C THR A 59 -18.47 5.36 14.89
N TYR A 60 -18.11 4.72 13.77
CA TYR A 60 -16.77 4.82 13.20
C TYR A 60 -16.62 5.92 12.14
N GLY A 61 -17.72 6.50 11.66
CA GLY A 61 -17.71 7.44 10.53
C GLY A 61 -16.78 8.64 10.72
N THR A 62 -16.73 9.21 11.92
CA THR A 62 -15.84 10.34 12.22
C THR A 62 -14.36 9.98 12.06
N HIS A 63 -13.95 8.80 12.53
CA HIS A 63 -12.55 8.34 12.40
C HIS A 63 -12.20 8.03 10.95
N LEU A 64 -13.11 7.39 10.21
CA LEU A 64 -12.92 7.09 8.80
C LEU A 64 -12.85 8.36 7.94
N ASN A 65 -13.69 9.37 8.22
CA ASN A 65 -13.61 10.68 7.57
C ASN A 65 -12.24 11.33 7.77
N ARG A 66 -11.68 11.24 8.98
CA ARG A 66 -10.40 11.85 9.30
C ARG A 66 -9.25 11.19 8.54
N LEU A 67 -9.21 9.86 8.53
CA LEU A 67 -8.23 9.07 7.77
C LEU A 67 -8.27 9.44 6.28
N GLU A 68 -9.46 9.55 5.70
CA GLU A 68 -9.64 9.90 4.29
C GLU A 68 -9.22 11.35 3.99
N GLN A 69 -9.52 12.30 4.88
CA GLN A 69 -9.16 13.71 4.73
C GLN A 69 -7.65 13.95 4.86
N GLU A 70 -7.00 13.34 5.86
CA GLU A 70 -5.58 13.58 6.11
C GLU A 70 -4.68 12.72 5.22
N TRP A 71 -5.06 11.46 4.99
CA TRP A 71 -4.19 10.46 4.36
C TRP A 71 -4.75 9.87 3.08
N GLY A 72 -5.82 10.43 2.51
CA GLY A 72 -6.47 9.90 1.31
C GLY A 72 -5.51 9.55 0.16
N HIS A 73 -4.45 10.35 -0.02
CA HIS A 73 -3.43 10.16 -1.06
C HIS A 73 -2.30 9.18 -0.68
N LEU A 74 -2.18 8.83 0.60
CA LEU A 74 -1.16 7.91 1.10
C LEU A 74 -1.61 6.47 0.89
N ARG A 75 -0.64 5.60 0.59
CA ARG A 75 -0.84 4.15 0.60
C ARG A 75 -0.89 3.63 2.03
N LEU A 76 -1.63 2.56 2.24
CA LEU A 76 -1.77 1.94 3.57
C LEU A 76 -0.42 1.49 4.18
N ASP A 77 0.52 1.06 3.34
CA ASP A 77 1.87 0.64 3.75
C ASP A 77 2.80 1.82 4.04
N GLY A 78 2.40 3.04 3.68
CA GLY A 78 3.18 4.26 3.90
C GLY A 78 2.91 4.94 5.25
N VAL A 79 1.92 4.48 6.02
CA VAL A 79 1.57 5.04 7.34
C VAL A 79 2.09 4.14 8.44
N THR A 80 2.86 4.71 9.36
CA THR A 80 3.46 3.96 10.47
C THR A 80 2.57 4.00 11.72
N LYS A 81 2.85 3.11 12.68
CA LYS A 81 2.16 3.11 13.98
C LYS A 81 2.34 4.45 14.73
N PRO A 82 3.53 5.06 14.80
CA PRO A 82 3.70 6.41 15.36
C PRO A 82 2.80 7.47 14.71
N ASP A 83 2.60 7.43 13.39
CA ASP A 83 1.71 8.38 12.70
C ASP A 83 0.26 8.23 13.15
N LEU A 84 -0.20 6.98 13.32
CA LEU A 84 -1.52 6.64 13.89
C LEU A 84 -1.66 7.16 15.32
N GLU A 85 -0.65 6.97 16.16
CA GLU A 85 -0.64 7.45 17.54
C GLU A 85 -0.65 8.98 17.62
N ALA A 86 0.11 9.65 16.75
CA ALA A 86 0.14 11.10 16.65
C ALA A 86 -1.23 11.67 16.25
N MET A 87 -1.87 11.09 15.23
CA MET A 87 -3.23 11.49 14.83
C MET A 87 -4.23 11.27 15.98
N ALA A 88 -4.19 10.12 16.65
CA ALA A 88 -5.06 9.83 17.79
C ALA A 88 -4.81 10.77 18.98
N HIS A 89 -3.57 11.22 19.18
CA HIS A 89 -3.25 12.23 20.19
C HIS A 89 -3.87 13.58 19.83
N THR A 90 -3.68 14.06 18.59
CA THR A 90 -4.25 15.31 18.09
C THR A 90 -5.78 15.33 18.22
N ILE A 91 -6.46 14.24 17.85
CA ILE A 91 -7.92 14.15 17.98
C ILE A 91 -8.36 14.33 19.44
N ARG A 92 -7.67 13.68 20.39
CA ARG A 92 -7.99 13.77 21.83
C ARG A 92 -7.73 15.16 22.39
N THR A 93 -6.64 15.82 21.98
CA THR A 93 -6.31 17.15 22.48
C THR A 93 -7.23 18.22 21.92
N THR A 94 -7.55 18.19 20.62
CA THR A 94 -8.50 19.13 20.00
C THR A 94 -9.92 18.99 20.56
N ALA A 95 -10.39 17.76 20.80
CA ALA A 95 -11.70 17.53 21.41
C ALA A 95 -11.80 18.14 22.82
N ARG A 96 -10.72 18.08 23.59
CA ARG A 96 -10.66 18.65 24.95
C ARG A 96 -10.66 20.18 24.95
N THR A 97 -9.97 20.82 24.01
CA THR A 97 -9.93 22.30 23.91
C THR A 97 -11.30 22.89 23.55
N ASN A 98 -12.08 22.23 22.70
CA ASN A 98 -13.41 22.71 22.32
C ASN A 98 -14.44 22.64 23.47
N LEU A 99 -14.22 21.77 24.46
CA LEU A 99 -15.06 21.65 25.65
C LEU A 99 -14.73 22.69 26.74
N ASP A 100 -13.54 23.28 26.71
CA ASP A 100 -13.09 24.29 27.69
C ASP A 100 -13.47 25.73 27.28
N LEU A 101 -14.00 25.88 26.05
CA LEU A 101 -14.41 27.16 25.46
C LEU A 101 -15.94 27.29 25.28
N SER A 102 -16.73 26.34 25.80
CA SER A 102 -18.20 26.33 25.76
C SER A 102 -18.78 26.40 27.17
#